data_AF-A0A8R1E7C0-F1
#
_entry.id   AF-A0A8R1E7C0-F1
#
_cell.length_a   1.000
_cell.length_b   1.000
_cell.length_c   1.000
_cell.angle_alpha   90.00
_cell.angle_beta   90.00
_cell.angle_gamma   90.00
#
_symmetry.space_group_name_H-M   'P 1'
#
loop_
_entity.id
_entity.type
_entity.pdbx_description
1 polymer ?
#
loop_
_entity_poly.entity_id
_entity_poly.type
_entity_poly.pdbx_seq_one_letter_code
_entity_poly.pdbx_strand_id
1 'polypeptide(L)'
;MSKENEEFMLRMMRMFEKQNEQHQAAMTALVQAMTSKSNDESRAEMTPTSSSVSQTQLMNDIGSRVAMFQFDLETEKTFSKWYARHEAAFTVEGKDLEDKSKVSLLMSKMSDEVYEQYSKRICPRKHTEVEFDETVKTLE
;
A
#
# COMPACT_ATOMS: atom_id res chain seq x y z
N MET A 1 -29.46 53.58 8.45
CA MET A 1 -28.40 52.70 8.98
C MET A 1 -27.23 53.60 9.35
N SER A 2 -26.72 53.46 10.57
CA SER A 2 -25.65 54.33 11.09
C SER A 2 -24.32 53.97 10.44
N LYS A 3 -23.48 54.96 10.10
CA LYS A 3 -22.12 54.76 9.53
C LYS A 3 -21.27 53.78 10.34
N GLU A 4 -21.53 53.68 11.63
CA GLU A 4 -20.88 52.76 12.57
C GLU A 4 -21.20 51.27 12.28
N ASN A 5 -22.40 50.95 11.80
CA ASN A 5 -22.77 49.59 11.40
C ASN A 5 -22.08 49.17 10.09
N GLU A 6 -21.85 50.12 9.17
CA GLU A 6 -21.13 49.87 7.92
C GLU A 6 -19.64 49.63 8.19
N GLU A 7 -19.02 50.47 9.03
CA GLU A 7 -17.64 50.29 9.49
C GLU A 7 -17.42 48.93 10.17
N PHE A 8 -18.37 48.49 11.00
CA PHE A 8 -18.32 47.18 11.65
C PHE A 8 -18.38 46.03 10.64
N MET A 9 -19.26 46.10 9.64
CA MET A 9 -19.34 45.08 8.58
C MET A 9 -18.09 45.08 7.68
N LEU A 10 -17.55 46.25 7.34
CA LEU A 10 -16.27 46.36 6.61
C LEU A 10 -15.11 45.74 7.40
N ARG A 11 -15.08 45.92 8.72
CA ARG A 11 -14.07 45.31 9.58
C ARG A 11 -14.21 43.79 9.66
N MET A 12 -15.45 43.28 9.70
CA MET A 12 -15.74 41.85 9.70
C MET A 12 -15.36 41.19 8.35
N MET A 13 -15.69 41.83 7.24
CA MET A 13 -15.36 41.35 5.90
C MET A 13 -13.83 41.31 5.68
N ARG A 14 -13.12 42.35 6.10
CA ARG A 14 -11.65 42.38 6.07
C ARG A 14 -11.01 41.31 6.96
N MET A 15 -11.62 41.02 8.11
CA MET A 15 -11.12 39.98 9.03
C MET A 15 -11.31 38.58 8.43
N PHE A 16 -12.44 38.33 7.77
CA PHE A 16 -12.72 37.07 7.09
C PHE A 16 -11.80 36.86 5.88
N GLU A 17 -11.59 37.90 5.07
CA GLU A 17 -10.67 37.87 3.93
C GLU A 17 -9.23 37.59 4.39
N LYS A 18 -8.78 38.27 5.45
CA LYS A 18 -7.46 38.04 6.05
C LYS A 18 -7.32 36.62 6.62
N GLN A 19 -8.37 36.06 7.21
CA GLN A 19 -8.37 34.68 7.70
C GLN A 19 -8.26 33.69 6.54
N ASN A 20 -9.00 33.92 5.46
CA ASN A 20 -8.97 33.07 4.26
C ASN A 20 -7.61 33.14 3.55
N GLU A 21 -7.04 34.34 3.43
CA GLU A 21 -5.71 34.56 2.85
C GLU A 21 -4.62 33.90 3.70
N GLN A 22 -4.69 33.99 5.04
CA GLN A 22 -3.78 33.26 5.92
C GLN A 22 -3.94 31.74 5.77
N HIS A 23 -5.16 31.23 5.61
CA HIS A 23 -5.40 29.80 5.39
C HIS A 23 -4.79 29.33 4.07
N GLN A 24 -4.97 30.11 2.99
CA GLN A 24 -4.44 29.79 1.67
C GLN A 24 -2.91 29.91 1.61
N ALA A 25 -2.34 30.95 2.21
CA ALA A 25 -0.89 31.12 2.31
C ALA A 25 -0.25 30.01 3.14
N ALA A 26 -0.88 29.60 4.26
CA ALA A 26 -0.41 28.49 5.07
C ALA A 26 -0.45 27.16 4.30
N MET A 27 -1.53 26.87 3.56
CA MET A 27 -1.60 25.68 2.70
C MET A 27 -0.53 25.70 1.61
N THR A 28 -0.29 26.84 0.98
CA THR A 28 0.70 27.00 -0.10
C THR A 28 2.13 26.82 0.43
N ALA A 29 2.44 27.39 1.59
CA ALA A 29 3.73 27.21 2.25
C ALA A 29 3.99 25.75 2.65
N LEU A 30 2.94 25.02 3.04
CA LEU A 30 3.03 23.59 3.40
C LEU A 30 3.34 22.73 2.17
N VAL A 31 2.68 22.99 1.04
CA VAL A 31 2.96 22.33 -0.25
C VAL A 31 4.39 22.65 -0.73
N GLN A 32 4.83 23.91 -0.61
CA GLN A 32 6.16 24.34 -1.03
C GLN A 32 7.27 23.75 -0.15
N ALA A 33 7.04 23.64 1.17
CA ALA A 33 7.96 22.99 2.10
C ALA A 33 8.06 21.47 1.87
N MET A 34 6.98 20.82 1.41
CA MET A 34 6.99 19.42 0.99
C MET A 34 7.78 19.22 -0.31
N THR A 35 7.65 20.13 -1.28
CA THR A 35 8.35 20.01 -2.58
C THR A 35 9.82 20.44 -2.53
N SER A 36 10.19 21.38 -1.66
CA SER A 36 11.58 21.86 -1.53
C SER A 36 12.46 20.95 -0.67
N LYS A 37 11.87 20.03 0.12
CA LYS A 37 12.59 19.01 0.91
C LYS A 37 12.96 17.76 0.11
N SER A 38 12.69 17.72 -1.20
CA SER A 38 12.94 16.54 -2.05
C SER A 38 14.28 16.57 -2.80
N ASN A 39 15.23 17.45 -2.44
CA ASN A 39 16.50 17.60 -3.16
C ASN A 39 17.76 17.24 -2.36
N ASP A 40 17.64 16.45 -1.29
CA ASP A 40 18.79 15.82 -0.62
C ASP A 40 18.44 14.35 -0.27
N GLU A 41 19.33 13.45 -0.66
CA GLU A 41 19.09 12.03 -0.90
C GLU A 41 18.70 11.23 0.37
N SER A 42 17.48 10.69 0.40
CA SER A 42 17.19 9.30 0.83
C SER A 42 15.69 8.99 0.83
N ARG A 43 15.24 8.35 -0.26
CA ARG A 43 14.28 7.23 -0.29
C ARG A 43 12.92 7.42 0.41
N ALA A 44 12.02 8.10 -0.27
CA ALA A 44 10.59 7.73 -0.35
C ALA A 44 9.97 8.48 -1.54
N GLU A 45 10.07 7.88 -2.73
CA GLU A 45 9.39 8.36 -3.91
C GLU A 45 7.88 8.31 -3.69
N MET A 46 7.30 9.46 -3.35
CA MET A 46 5.87 9.71 -3.54
C MET A 46 5.71 10.36 -4.91
N THR A 47 6.02 9.59 -5.96
CA THR A 47 5.48 9.88 -7.29
C THR A 47 3.98 9.54 -7.22
N PRO A 48 3.07 10.39 -7.73
CA PRO A 48 1.73 9.92 -8.07
C PRO A 48 1.86 9.10 -9.36
N THR A 49 2.53 7.96 -9.26
CA THR A 49 2.46 6.90 -10.25
C THR A 49 1.11 6.25 -10.00
N SER A 50 0.07 6.73 -10.69
CA SER A 50 -1.30 6.18 -10.57
C SER A 50 -1.34 4.64 -10.71
N SER A 51 -0.35 4.03 -11.36
CA SER A 51 -0.17 2.58 -11.46
C SER A 51 0.40 1.90 -10.20
N SER A 52 1.30 2.54 -9.44
CA SER A 52 1.88 2.00 -8.20
C SER A 52 0.88 1.99 -7.04
N VAL A 53 0.08 3.07 -6.95
CA VAL A 53 -1.04 3.15 -6.00
C VAL A 53 -2.06 2.04 -6.30
N SER A 54 -2.34 1.80 -7.58
CA SER A 54 -3.23 0.72 -8.02
C SER A 54 -2.70 -0.67 -7.62
N GLN A 55 -1.41 -0.94 -7.82
CA GLN A 55 -0.82 -2.23 -7.48
C GLN A 55 -0.82 -2.51 -5.97
N THR A 56 -0.52 -1.48 -5.16
CA THR A 56 -0.52 -1.59 -3.68
C THR A 56 -1.93 -1.75 -3.13
N GLN A 57 -2.92 -1.07 -3.72
CA GLN A 57 -4.33 -1.23 -3.34
C GLN A 57 -4.87 -2.60 -3.72
N LEU A 58 -4.58 -3.09 -4.94
CA LEU A 58 -4.96 -4.44 -5.37
C LEU A 58 -4.36 -5.50 -4.45
N MET A 59 -3.09 -5.35 -4.10
CA MET A 59 -2.41 -6.28 -3.20
C MET A 59 -3.02 -6.29 -1.79
N ASN A 60 -3.41 -5.13 -1.25
CA ASN A 60 -4.13 -5.05 0.02
C ASN A 60 -5.55 -5.61 -0.07
N ASP A 61 -6.28 -5.35 -1.16
CA ASP A 61 -7.64 -5.85 -1.35
C ASP A 61 -7.67 -7.38 -1.47
N ILE A 62 -6.84 -7.95 -2.34
CA ILE A 62 -6.65 -9.41 -2.47
C ILE A 62 -6.18 -9.98 -1.13
N GLY A 63 -5.20 -9.32 -0.50
CA GLY A 63 -4.70 -9.71 0.81
C GLY A 63 -5.82 -9.74 1.85
N SER A 64 -6.70 -8.76 1.91
CA SER A 64 -7.78 -8.74 2.91
C SER A 64 -8.75 -9.91 2.77
N ARG A 65 -8.93 -10.45 1.55
CA ARG A 65 -9.84 -11.56 1.24
C ARG A 65 -9.18 -12.93 1.41
N VAL A 66 -7.88 -13.01 1.18
CA VAL A 66 -7.11 -14.25 1.31
C VAL A 66 -6.77 -14.50 2.78
N ALA A 67 -7.28 -15.59 3.32
CA ALA A 67 -7.03 -15.99 4.71
C ALA A 67 -5.58 -16.43 4.89
N MET A 68 -5.00 -16.21 6.08
CA MET A 68 -3.65 -16.68 6.38
C MET A 68 -3.57 -18.20 6.33
N PHE A 69 -2.62 -18.72 5.57
CA PHE A 69 -2.28 -20.12 5.51
C PHE A 69 -1.41 -20.51 6.70
N GLN A 70 -1.84 -21.56 7.40
CA GLN A 70 -1.05 -22.23 8.42
C GLN A 70 -1.07 -23.72 8.13
N PHE A 71 0.12 -24.32 8.11
CA PHE A 71 0.27 -25.75 7.93
C PHE A 71 -0.19 -26.47 9.19
N ASP A 72 -1.06 -27.47 9.02
CA ASP A 72 -1.63 -28.22 10.13
C ASP A 72 -1.81 -29.69 9.71
N LEU A 73 -1.10 -30.57 10.42
CA LEU A 73 -1.08 -32.02 10.16
C LEU A 73 -2.38 -32.72 10.59
N GLU A 74 -3.07 -32.19 11.60
CA GLU A 74 -4.26 -32.82 12.18
C GLU A 74 -5.50 -32.58 11.31
N THR A 75 -5.57 -31.41 10.69
CA THR A 75 -6.67 -31.00 9.81
C THR A 75 -6.36 -31.16 8.31
N GLU A 76 -5.22 -31.77 7.98
CA GLU A 76 -4.71 -31.95 6.62
C GLU A 76 -4.74 -30.64 5.80
N LYS A 77 -4.43 -29.51 6.42
CA LYS A 77 -4.36 -28.21 5.75
C LYS A 77 -3.04 -28.10 5.01
N THR A 78 -3.04 -28.63 3.80
CA THR A 78 -1.92 -28.51 2.86
C THR A 78 -2.00 -27.23 2.07
N PHE A 79 -0.85 -26.78 1.55
CA PHE A 79 -0.76 -25.60 0.71
C PHE A 79 -1.64 -25.75 -0.53
N SER A 80 -1.62 -26.89 -1.22
CA SER A 80 -2.45 -27.13 -2.42
C SER A 80 -3.95 -26.95 -2.17
N LYS A 81 -4.49 -27.41 -1.03
CA LYS A 81 -5.92 -27.24 -0.68
C LYS A 81 -6.29 -25.77 -0.44
N TRP A 82 -5.41 -25.02 0.24
CA TRP A 82 -5.62 -23.60 0.48
C TRP A 82 -5.44 -22.79 -0.80
N TYR A 83 -4.41 -23.10 -1.59
CA TYR A 83 -4.11 -22.44 -2.85
C TYR A 83 -5.25 -22.64 -3.84
N ALA A 84 -5.79 -23.86 -4.01
CA ALA A 84 -6.93 -24.09 -4.89
C ALA A 84 -8.18 -23.24 -4.55
N ARG A 85 -8.35 -22.80 -3.29
CA ARG A 85 -9.44 -21.91 -2.88
C ARG A 85 -9.15 -20.44 -3.18
N HIS A 86 -7.88 -20.03 -3.14
CA HIS A 86 -7.45 -18.65 -3.27
C HIS A 86 -6.72 -18.36 -4.60
N GLU A 87 -6.52 -19.36 -5.46
CA GLU A 87 -5.81 -19.28 -6.73
C GLU A 87 -6.39 -18.20 -7.63
N ALA A 88 -7.71 -18.09 -7.70
CA ALA A 88 -8.40 -17.06 -8.48
C ALA A 88 -7.99 -15.64 -8.04
N ALA A 89 -7.71 -15.44 -6.75
CA ALA A 89 -7.29 -14.15 -6.20
C ALA A 89 -5.88 -13.77 -6.69
N PHE A 90 -4.99 -14.74 -6.89
CA PHE A 90 -3.63 -14.49 -7.41
C PHE A 90 -3.56 -14.46 -8.94
N THR A 91 -4.41 -15.23 -9.63
CA THR A 91 -4.40 -15.37 -11.09
C THR A 91 -5.32 -14.38 -11.81
N VAL A 92 -6.56 -14.22 -11.34
CA VAL A 92 -7.57 -13.34 -11.95
C VAL A 92 -7.42 -11.92 -11.42
N GLU A 93 -7.50 -11.74 -10.10
CA GLU A 93 -7.38 -10.41 -9.48
C GLU A 93 -5.92 -9.93 -9.46
N GLY A 94 -4.98 -10.86 -9.27
CA GLY A 94 -3.56 -10.59 -9.35
C GLY A 94 -3.01 -10.53 -10.77
N LYS A 95 -3.82 -10.60 -11.83
CA LYS A 95 -3.33 -10.62 -13.23
C LYS A 95 -2.44 -9.42 -13.57
N ASP A 96 -2.81 -8.25 -13.05
CA ASP A 96 -2.08 -6.99 -13.23
C ASP A 96 -0.92 -6.80 -12.22
N LEU A 97 -0.71 -7.75 -11.30
CA LEU A 97 0.43 -7.76 -10.38
C LEU A 97 1.65 -8.37 -11.04
N GLU A 98 2.81 -7.74 -10.81
CA GLU A 98 4.10 -8.34 -11.12
C GLU A 98 4.35 -9.58 -10.24
N ASP A 99 5.15 -10.53 -10.74
CA ASP A 99 5.41 -11.77 -10.00
C ASP A 99 6.05 -11.53 -8.64
N LYS A 100 6.91 -10.51 -8.51
CA LYS A 100 7.48 -10.10 -7.21
C LYS A 100 6.41 -9.68 -6.22
N SER A 101 5.40 -8.95 -6.68
CA SER A 101 4.28 -8.50 -5.86
C SER A 101 3.36 -9.67 -5.51
N LYS A 102 3.11 -10.60 -6.44
CA LYS A 102 2.37 -11.84 -6.14
C LYS A 102 3.08 -12.71 -5.10
N VAL A 103 4.39 -12.90 -5.23
CA VAL A 103 5.20 -13.64 -4.25
C VAL A 103 5.17 -12.96 -2.90
N SER A 104 5.36 -11.63 -2.86
CA SER A 104 5.28 -10.89 -1.59
C SER A 104 3.90 -10.99 -0.94
N LEU A 105 2.82 -11.07 -1.73
CA LEU A 105 1.46 -11.20 -1.24
C LEU A 105 1.25 -12.59 -0.65
N LEU A 106 1.68 -13.61 -1.39
CA LEU A 106 1.64 -15.00 -0.96
C LEU A 106 2.40 -15.20 0.34
N MET A 107 3.63 -14.67 0.42
CA MET A 107 4.46 -14.72 1.63
C MET A 107 3.80 -14.01 2.82
N SER A 108 3.15 -12.86 2.59
CA SER A 108 2.40 -12.15 3.63
C SER A 108 1.17 -12.93 4.13
N LYS A 109 0.72 -13.94 3.38
CA LYS A 109 -0.38 -14.84 3.76
C LYS A 109 0.09 -16.15 4.33
N MET A 110 1.38 -16.36 4.51
CA MET A 110 1.91 -17.52 5.17
C MET A 110 2.17 -17.23 6.65
N SER A 111 1.94 -18.22 7.51
CA SER A 111 2.44 -18.19 8.89
C SER A 111 3.96 -18.18 8.92
N ASP A 112 4.55 -17.61 9.99
CA ASP A 112 6.00 -17.51 10.17
C ASP A 112 6.72 -18.86 10.00
N GLU A 113 6.14 -19.95 10.51
CA GLU A 113 6.71 -21.30 10.39
C GLU A 113 6.88 -21.74 8.94
N VAL A 114 5.86 -21.52 8.11
CA VAL A 114 5.86 -21.87 6.68
C VAL A 114 6.81 -20.96 5.93
N TYR A 115 6.83 -19.67 6.26
CA TYR A 115 7.77 -18.71 5.68
C TYR A 115 9.23 -19.10 5.97
N GLU A 116 9.54 -19.55 7.18
CA GLU A 116 10.88 -20.00 7.54
C GLU A 116 11.29 -21.26 6.78
N GLN A 117 10.38 -22.24 6.63
CA GLN A 117 10.62 -23.45 5.83
C GLN A 117 10.87 -23.11 4.36
N TYR A 118 10.06 -22.21 3.80
CA TYR A 118 10.24 -21.73 2.44
C TYR A 118 11.59 -21.02 2.26
N SER A 119 11.91 -20.08 3.16
CA SER A 119 13.19 -19.35 3.19
C SER A 119 14.39 -20.30 3.23
N LYS A 120 14.32 -21.37 4.03
CA LYS A 120 15.34 -22.42 4.08
C LYS A 120 15.48 -23.17 2.75
N ARG A 121 14.39 -23.40 2.01
CA ARG A 121 14.40 -24.08 0.71
C ARG A 121 14.93 -23.23 -0.43
N ILE A 122 14.65 -21.92 -0.44
CA ILE A 122 15.11 -21.03 -1.50
C ILE A 122 16.52 -20.50 -1.28
N CYS A 123 17.06 -20.61 -0.07
CA CYS A 123 18.43 -20.21 0.26
C CYS A 123 19.45 -20.82 -0.72
N PRO A 124 20.40 -20.04 -1.29
CA PRO A 124 20.75 -18.65 -0.97
C PRO A 124 19.97 -17.55 -1.72
N ARG A 125 18.98 -17.90 -2.55
CA ARG A 125 18.15 -16.93 -3.30
C ARG A 125 17.14 -16.24 -2.38
N LYS A 126 16.76 -15.00 -2.70
CA LYS A 126 15.70 -14.26 -1.99
C LYS A 126 14.33 -14.50 -2.63
N HIS A 127 13.26 -14.34 -1.85
CA HIS A 127 11.87 -14.39 -2.33
C HIS A 127 11.57 -13.34 -3.41
N THR A 128 12.40 -12.31 -3.58
CA THR A 128 12.31 -11.32 -4.67
C THR A 128 12.97 -11.77 -5.98
N GLU A 129 13.73 -12.87 -5.95
CA GLU A 129 14.49 -13.44 -7.07
C GLU A 129 13.89 -14.76 -7.57
N VAL A 130 12.81 -15.22 -6.94
CA VAL A 130 12.08 -16.43 -7.29
C VAL A 130 10.77 -16.00 -7.93
N GLU A 131 10.41 -16.62 -9.05
CA GLU A 131 9.15 -16.34 -9.73
C GLU A 131 7.95 -16.90 -8.94
N PHE A 132 6.75 -16.41 -9.22
CA PHE A 132 5.55 -16.86 -8.54
C PHE A 132 5.30 -18.37 -8.73
N ASP A 133 5.49 -18.88 -9.95
CA ASP A 133 5.33 -20.32 -10.26
C ASP A 133 6.35 -21.18 -9.52
N GLU A 134 7.62 -20.77 -9.48
CA GLU A 134 8.66 -21.47 -8.70
C GLU A 134 8.33 -21.48 -7.20
N THR A 135 7.80 -20.36 -6.68
CA THR A 135 7.39 -20.22 -5.28
C THR A 135 6.27 -21.20 -4.94
N VAL A 136 5.22 -21.25 -5.76
CA VAL A 136 4.08 -22.18 -5.60
C VAL A 136 4.57 -23.62 -5.61
N LYS A 137 5.43 -24.00 -6.57
CA LYS A 137 6.03 -25.35 -6.65
C LYS A 137 6.91 -25.74 -5.46
N THR A 138 7.54 -24.76 -4.80
CA THR A 138 8.38 -25.03 -3.62
C THR A 138 7.55 -25.25 -2.35
N LEU A 139 6.30 -24.76 -2.36
CA LEU A 139 5.36 -24.80 -1.26
C LEU A 139 4.36 -25.96 -1.35
N GLU A 140 4.09 -26.48 -2.54
CA GLU A 140 3.42 -27.78 -2.74
C GLU A 140 4.25 -28.95 -2.20
#